data_AF-A0A3A3H714-F1
#
_entry.id   AF-A0A3A3H714-F1
#
_cell.length_a   1.000
_cell.length_b   1.000
_cell.length_c   1.000
_cell.angle_alpha   90.00
_cell.angle_beta   90.00
_cell.angle_gamma   90.00
#
_symmetry.space_group_name_H-M   'P 1'
#
loop_
_entity.id
_entity.type
_entity.pdbx_description
1 polymer ?
#
loop_
_entity_poly.entity_id
_entity_poly.type
_entity_poly.pdbx_seq_one_letter_code
_entity_poly.pdbx_strand_id
1 'polypeptide(L)'
;MNVKIHNVQDVVLCNERNEHLWYQFKGLYMLNKEHIVMLQREESLYGFVIVDSAPYSYLQPLSYERSRMLQHEYPAVFAALQPSVMNQAVLLRLIAFTYNEVKSKCNYSICISFASDDHPLDAYAFFLQTGADYVHFLTEQQDRDS
;
A
#
# COMPACT_ATOMS: atom_id res chain seq x y z
N MET A 1 -13.13 -18.49 14.86
CA MET A 1 -14.07 -17.40 14.47
C MET A 1 -13.30 -16.54 13.48
N ASN A 2 -13.67 -16.52 12.19
CA ASN A 2 -12.93 -15.76 11.18
C ASN A 2 -13.21 -14.27 11.36
N VAL A 3 -12.18 -13.53 11.75
CA VAL A 3 -12.20 -12.08 11.85
C VAL A 3 -12.38 -11.50 10.44
N LYS A 4 -13.32 -10.57 10.27
CA LYS A 4 -13.42 -9.76 9.05
C LYS A 4 -12.81 -8.38 9.34
N ILE A 5 -11.68 -8.09 8.71
CA ILE A 5 -11.07 -6.76 8.70
C ILE A 5 -11.90 -5.89 7.76
N HIS A 6 -12.52 -4.84 8.30
CA HIS A 6 -13.38 -3.95 7.52
C HIS A 6 -12.65 -2.71 7.03
N ASN A 7 -11.61 -2.26 7.74
CA ASN A 7 -10.87 -1.06 7.37
C ASN A 7 -9.45 -1.06 7.93
N VAL A 8 -8.44 -1.01 7.06
CA VAL A 8 -7.07 -0.65 7.46
C VAL A 8 -7.03 0.87 7.45
N GLN A 9 -6.82 1.48 8.61
CA GLN A 9 -6.86 2.93 8.73
C GLN A 9 -5.52 3.53 8.36
N ASP A 10 -4.49 3.21 9.13
CA ASP A 10 -3.18 3.83 9.01
C ASP A 10 -2.08 2.78 8.91
N VAL A 11 -1.06 3.12 8.15
CA VAL A 11 0.21 2.40 8.08
C VAL A 11 1.34 3.37 8.40
N VAL A 12 2.37 2.85 9.04
CA VAL A 12 3.58 3.61 9.34
C VAL A 12 4.73 3.02 8.54
N LEU A 13 5.27 3.86 7.68
CA LEU A 13 6.45 3.55 6.88
C LEU A 13 7.68 4.19 7.51
N CYS A 14 8.80 3.50 7.45
CA CYS A 14 10.07 3.95 7.99
C CYS A 14 11.13 3.94 6.90
N ASN A 15 11.80 5.08 6.71
CA ASN A 15 12.94 5.17 5.79
C ASN A 15 14.27 4.77 6.47
N GLU A 16 15.35 4.77 5.70
CA GLU A 16 16.70 4.44 6.20
C GLU A 16 17.24 5.39 7.28
N ARG A 17 16.67 6.58 7.40
CA ARG A 17 17.03 7.59 8.42
C ARG A 17 16.19 7.47 9.69
N ASN A 18 15.40 6.41 9.81
CA ASN A 18 14.43 6.20 10.88
C ASN A 18 13.34 7.29 10.98
N GLU A 19 13.04 7.94 9.86
CA GLU A 19 11.91 8.87 9.79
C GLU A 19 10.62 8.06 9.62
N HIS A 20 9.65 8.31 10.51
CA HIS A 20 8.36 7.64 10.50
C HIS A 20 7.32 8.45 9.74
N LEU A 21 6.75 7.85 8.70
CA LEU A 21 5.81 8.45 7.78
C LEU A 21 4.45 7.78 7.94
N TRP A 22 3.46 8.55 8.34
CA TRP A 22 2.09 8.07 8.55
C TRP A 22 1.27 8.25 7.29
N TYR A 23 0.57 7.18 6.92
CA TYR A 23 -0.29 7.15 5.75
C TYR A 23 -1.60 6.45 6.04
N GLN A 24 -2.66 6.90 5.38
CA GLN A 24 -3.90 6.15 5.29
C GLN A 24 -3.84 5.17 4.12
N PHE A 25 -4.18 3.91 4.34
CA PHE A 25 -4.26 2.92 3.27
C PHE A 25 -5.54 3.12 2.44
N LYS A 26 -5.41 3.18 1.12
CA LYS A 26 -6.54 3.38 0.20
C LYS A 26 -6.85 2.20 -0.70
N GLY A 27 -5.87 1.35 -0.95
CA GLY A 27 -6.08 0.13 -1.73
C GLY A 27 -4.79 -0.46 -2.26
N LEU A 28 -4.89 -1.72 -2.64
CA LEU A 28 -3.88 -2.50 -3.35
C LEU A 28 -4.42 -2.79 -4.74
N TYR A 29 -3.67 -2.40 -5.76
CA TYR A 29 -4.03 -2.57 -7.17
C TYR A 29 -3.08 -3.58 -7.81
N MET A 30 -3.65 -4.68 -8.28
CA MET A 30 -2.94 -5.80 -8.88
C MET A 30 -2.88 -5.59 -10.39
N LEU A 31 -1.69 -5.29 -10.92
CA LEU A 31 -1.38 -5.30 -12.35
C LEU A 31 -0.57 -6.58 -12.69
N ASN A 32 -0.33 -6.89 -13.96
CA ASN A 32 0.32 -8.16 -14.32
C ASN A 32 1.79 -8.19 -13.89
N LYS A 33 2.49 -7.05 -13.91
CA LYS A 33 3.93 -6.95 -13.67
C LYS A 33 4.29 -6.37 -12.30
N GLU A 34 3.34 -5.74 -11.61
CA GLU A 34 3.58 -5.08 -10.33
C GLU A 34 2.30 -4.91 -9.51
N HIS A 35 2.47 -4.65 -8.22
CA HIS A 35 1.36 -4.32 -7.32
C HIS A 35 1.55 -2.91 -6.76
N ILE A 36 0.52 -2.09 -6.93
CA ILE A 36 0.52 -0.69 -6.52
C ILE A 36 -0.27 -0.53 -5.23
N VAL A 37 0.41 -0.11 -4.17
CA VAL A 37 -0.19 0.30 -2.91
C VAL A 37 -0.47 1.79 -2.99
N MET A 38 -1.72 2.17 -2.76
CA MET A 38 -2.13 3.57 -2.67
C MET A 38 -2.24 4.02 -1.22
N LEU A 39 -1.47 5.05 -0.89
CA LEU A 39 -1.35 5.60 0.45
C LEU A 39 -1.61 7.11 0.43
N GLN A 40 -2.53 7.58 1.26
CA GLN A 40 -2.83 9.00 1.41
C GLN A 40 -2.08 9.59 2.61
N ARG A 41 -1.45 10.75 2.42
CA ARG A 41 -0.93 11.58 3.51
C ARG A 41 -1.44 13.00 3.30
N GLU A 42 -2.08 13.55 4.33
CA GLU A 42 -2.77 14.84 4.24
C GLU A 42 -3.79 14.81 3.07
N GLU A 43 -3.70 15.75 2.14
CA GLU A 43 -4.58 15.82 0.96
C GLU A 43 -4.02 15.08 -0.26
N SER A 44 -2.81 14.51 -0.15
CA SER A 44 -2.09 13.92 -1.28
C SER A 44 -2.16 12.41 -1.28
N LEU A 45 -2.42 11.84 -2.46
CA LEU A 45 -2.50 10.41 -2.68
C LEU A 45 -1.28 9.93 -3.45
N TYR A 46 -0.51 9.02 -2.87
CA TYR A 46 0.74 8.54 -3.43
C TYR A 46 0.66 7.05 -3.76
N GLY A 47 1.39 6.65 -4.78
CA GLY A 47 1.50 5.25 -5.19
C GLY A 47 2.88 4.71 -4.85
N PHE A 48 2.90 3.44 -4.43
CA PHE A 48 4.11 2.70 -4.09
C PHE A 48 4.05 1.34 -4.75
N VAL A 49 5.16 0.90 -5.32
CA VAL A 49 5.32 -0.49 -5.76
C VAL A 49 5.87 -1.32 -4.61
N ILE A 50 5.37 -2.56 -4.46
CA ILE A 50 5.94 -3.52 -3.53
C ILE A 50 7.18 -4.15 -4.17
N VAL A 51 8.33 -4.04 -3.51
CA VAL A 51 9.59 -4.65 -3.92
C VAL A 51 9.92 -5.81 -3.00
N ASP A 52 10.00 -7.02 -3.55
CA ASP A 52 10.40 -8.22 -2.82
C ASP A 52 11.93 -8.28 -2.70
N SER A 53 12.45 -8.29 -1.47
CA SER A 53 13.88 -8.35 -1.17
C SER A 53 14.12 -9.23 0.06
N ALA A 54 14.24 -10.53 -0.16
CA ALA A 54 14.44 -11.52 0.91
C ALA A 54 15.41 -11.02 2.02
N PRO A 55 15.00 -11.03 3.30
CA PRO A 55 13.84 -11.75 3.85
C PRO A 55 12.52 -10.94 3.93
N TYR A 56 12.47 -9.69 3.46
CA TYR A 56 11.29 -8.82 3.62
C TYR A 56 10.90 -8.13 2.32
N SER A 57 9.63 -7.76 2.20
CA SER A 57 9.17 -6.85 1.16
C SER A 57 9.10 -5.40 1.64
N TYR A 58 9.40 -4.47 0.73
CA TYR A 58 9.48 -3.03 0.98
C TYR A 58 8.52 -2.27 0.07
N LEU A 59 8.25 -1.01 0.42
CA LEU A 59 7.56 -0.09 -0.46
C LEU A 59 8.53 0.88 -1.10
N GLN A 60 8.46 0.99 -2.42
CA GLN A 60 9.22 1.94 -3.19
C GLN A 60 8.25 2.97 -3.80
N PRO A 61 8.47 4.29 -3.63
CA PRO A 61 7.61 5.29 -4.24
C PRO A 61 7.63 5.19 -5.76
N LEU A 62 6.48 5.38 -6.40
CA LEU A 62 6.41 5.43 -7.86
C LEU A 62 7.24 6.59 -8.42
N SER A 63 7.89 6.35 -9.55
CA SER A 63 8.52 7.39 -10.34
C SER A 63 7.46 8.37 -10.87
N TYR A 64 7.90 9.59 -11.20
CA TYR A 64 7.04 10.57 -11.87
C TYR A 64 6.47 10.00 -13.16
N GLU A 65 7.32 9.40 -13.99
CA GLU A 65 6.93 8.81 -15.28
C GLU A 65 5.90 7.69 -15.10
N ARG A 66 6.13 6.77 -14.16
CA ARG A 66 5.21 5.66 -13.92
C ARG A 66 3.85 6.15 -13.40
N SER A 67 3.87 7.14 -12.50
CA SER A 67 2.64 7.79 -12.01
C SER A 67 1.83 8.39 -13.16
N ARG A 68 2.49 9.07 -14.11
CA ARG A 68 1.84 9.64 -15.29
C ARG A 68 1.30 8.58 -16.25
N MET A 69 2.02 7.48 -16.44
CA MET A 69 1.53 6.35 -17.25
C MET A 69 0.26 5.75 -16.66
N LEU A 70 0.25 5.45 -15.36
CA LEU A 70 -0.92 4.89 -14.67
C LEU A 70 -2.13 5.84 -14.71
N GLN A 71 -1.91 7.14 -14.57
CA GLN A 71 -2.96 8.15 -14.75
C GLN A 71 -3.58 8.14 -16.15
N HIS A 72 -2.77 7.85 -17.17
CA HIS A 72 -3.22 7.80 -18.56
C HIS A 72 -3.95 6.49 -18.87
N GLU A 73 -3.42 5.35 -18.41
CA GLU A 73 -3.95 4.01 -18.67
C GLU A 73 -5.23 3.73 -17.85
N TYR A 74 -5.27 4.16 -16.58
CA TYR A 74 -6.39 3.92 -15.66
C TYR A 74 -6.85 5.23 -14.97
N PRO A 75 -7.36 6.23 -15.72
CA PRO A 75 -7.72 7.52 -15.17
C PRO A 75 -8.81 7.44 -14.10
N ALA A 76 -9.75 6.50 -14.22
CA ALA A 76 -10.81 6.29 -13.23
C ALA A 76 -10.27 5.90 -11.83
N VAL A 77 -9.06 5.32 -11.78
CA VAL A 77 -8.43 4.81 -10.56
C VAL A 77 -7.37 5.78 -10.06
N PHE A 78 -6.47 6.22 -10.95
CA PHE A 78 -5.26 6.95 -10.57
C PHE A 78 -5.30 8.46 -10.81
N ALA A 79 -6.43 9.06 -11.21
CA ALA A 79 -6.50 10.50 -11.51
C ALA A 79 -5.97 11.41 -10.38
N ALA A 80 -6.18 11.03 -9.12
CA ALA A 80 -5.75 11.82 -7.96
C ALA A 80 -4.28 11.59 -7.55
N LEU A 81 -3.58 10.67 -8.21
CA LEU A 81 -2.21 10.29 -7.86
C LEU A 81 -1.27 11.50 -7.95
N GLN A 82 -0.55 11.78 -6.88
CA GLN A 82 0.47 12.81 -6.83
C GLN A 82 1.84 12.19 -7.07
N PRO A 83 2.75 12.88 -7.79
CA PRO A 83 4.14 12.51 -7.81
C PRO A 83 4.71 12.40 -6.39
N SER A 84 5.52 11.37 -6.14
CA SER A 84 6.22 11.28 -4.86
C SER A 84 7.20 12.44 -4.70
N VAL A 85 7.20 13.05 -3.52
CA VAL A 85 8.23 14.01 -3.09
C VAL A 85 9.50 13.33 -2.58
N MET A 86 9.43 12.02 -2.33
CA MET A 86 10.58 11.20 -1.94
C MET A 86 11.33 10.68 -3.16
N ASN A 87 12.64 10.52 -3.02
CA ASN A 87 13.47 9.88 -4.03
C ASN A 87 12.98 8.44 -4.27
N GLN A 88 12.74 8.08 -5.53
CA GLN A 88 12.28 6.75 -5.94
C GLN A 88 13.22 5.62 -5.55
N ALA A 89 14.51 5.89 -5.29
CA ALA A 89 15.45 4.87 -4.83
C ALA A 89 15.28 4.50 -3.34
N VAL A 90 14.46 5.24 -2.59
CA VAL A 90 14.24 4.98 -1.17
C VAL A 90 13.33 3.77 -1.00
N LEU A 91 13.80 2.80 -0.23
CA LEU A 91 12.99 1.68 0.24
C LEU A 91 12.42 2.00 1.61
N LEU A 92 11.10 1.85 1.74
CA LEU A 92 10.37 2.13 2.96
C LEU A 92 9.93 0.81 3.59
N ARG A 93 10.29 0.64 4.87
CA ARG A 93 9.88 -0.50 5.70
C ARG A 93 8.50 -0.24 6.27
N LEU A 94 7.62 -1.24 6.22
CA LEU A 94 6.38 -1.21 7.01
C LEU A 94 6.72 -1.57 8.45
N ILE A 95 6.50 -0.67 9.40
CA ILE A 95 6.83 -0.88 10.82
C ILE A 95 5.61 -0.94 11.74
N ALA A 96 4.47 -0.41 11.29
CA ALA A 96 3.21 -0.52 12.03
C ALA A 96 1.99 -0.38 11.12
N PHE A 97 0.86 -0.91 11.58
CA PHE A 97 -0.45 -0.65 10.98
C PHE A 97 -1.57 -0.70 12.01
N THR A 98 -2.66 -0.01 11.71
CA THR A 98 -3.90 0.00 12.48
C THR A 98 -5.04 -0.50 11.60
N TYR A 99 -5.91 -1.35 12.15
CA TYR A 99 -7.11 -1.78 11.47
C TYR A 99 -8.27 -1.98 12.43
N ASN A 100 -9.47 -1.89 11.88
CA ASN A 100 -10.70 -2.02 12.63
C ASN A 100 -11.42 -3.33 12.29
N GLU A 101 -11.76 -4.07 13.33
CA GLU A 101 -12.66 -5.21 13.28
C GLU A 101 -14.02 -4.81 13.85
N VAL A 102 -15.09 -5.09 13.12
CA VAL A 102 -16.44 -5.02 13.67
C VAL A 102 -16.87 -6.44 14.03
N LYS A 103 -16.83 -6.78 15.32
CA LYS A 103 -17.47 -8.00 15.83
C LYS A 103 -18.92 -7.65 16.18
N SER A 104 -19.90 -8.24 15.47
CA SER A 104 -21.35 -8.08 15.74
C SER A 104 -21.72 -8.09 17.24
N LYS A 105 -22.79 -7.49 17.78
CA LYS A 105 -23.84 -6.56 17.31
C LYS A 105 -23.65 -5.13 17.86
N CYS A 106 -22.66 -4.88 18.72
CA CYS A 106 -22.38 -3.54 19.28
C CYS A 106 -20.89 -3.30 19.58
N ASN A 107 -19.98 -4.21 19.20
CA ASN A 107 -18.59 -4.15 19.62
C ASN A 107 -17.67 -3.83 18.44
N TYR A 108 -16.99 -2.69 18.56
CA TYR A 108 -15.93 -2.27 17.66
C TYR A 108 -14.58 -2.55 18.33
N SER A 109 -13.67 -3.17 17.60
CA SER A 109 -12.31 -3.47 18.05
C SER A 109 -11.32 -2.81 17.11
N ILE A 110 -10.37 -2.06 17.66
CA ILE A 110 -9.20 -1.60 16.92
C ILE A 110 -8.07 -2.56 17.25
N CYS A 111 -7.38 -3.04 16.23
CA CYS A 111 -6.11 -3.73 16.39
C CYS A 111 -4.99 -2.82 15.88
N ILE A 112 -3.90 -2.77 16.64
CA ILE A 112 -2.68 -2.08 16.25
C ILE A 112 -1.55 -3.08 16.33
N SER A 113 -0.79 -3.20 15.26
CA SER A 113 0.38 -4.07 15.18
C SER A 113 1.63 -3.23 14.95
N PHE A 114 2.71 -3.61 15.63
CA PHE A 114 4.02 -2.96 15.55
C PHE A 114 5.11 -4.01 15.34
N ALA A 115 6.14 -3.64 14.58
CA ALA A 115 7.38 -4.39 14.41
C ALA A 115 8.58 -3.61 14.96
N SER A 116 9.66 -4.34 15.26
CA SER A 116 10.98 -3.74 15.51
C SER A 116 11.65 -3.37 14.19
N ASP A 117 12.55 -2.38 14.23
CA ASP A 117 13.34 -1.96 13.06
C ASP A 117 14.11 -3.11 12.40
N ASP A 118 14.62 -4.06 13.19
CA ASP A 118 15.40 -5.22 12.71
C ASP A 118 14.55 -6.29 12.00
N HIS A 119 13.23 -6.27 12.24
CA HIS A 119 12.29 -7.26 11.72
C HIS A 119 11.02 -6.55 11.24
N PRO A 120 11.12 -5.75 10.15
CA PRO A 120 9.97 -5.03 9.63
C PRO A 120 8.85 -6.00 9.24
N LEU A 121 7.63 -5.47 9.22
CA LEU A 121 6.49 -6.24 8.73
C LEU A 121 6.65 -6.46 7.23
N ASP A 122 6.37 -7.68 6.79
CA ASP A 122 6.35 -8.01 5.37
C ASP A 122 5.18 -7.28 4.68
N ALA A 123 5.50 -6.29 3.85
CA ALA A 123 4.52 -5.44 3.17
C ALA A 123 3.61 -6.26 2.25
N TYR A 124 4.15 -7.22 1.52
CA TYR A 124 3.42 -8.06 0.57
C TYR A 124 2.39 -8.93 1.29
N ALA A 125 2.81 -9.69 2.30
CA ALA A 125 1.94 -10.51 3.13
C ALA A 125 0.89 -9.65 3.84
N PHE A 126 1.26 -8.47 4.34
CA PHE A 126 0.31 -7.55 4.97
C PHE A 126 -0.77 -7.07 4.00
N PHE A 127 -0.39 -6.46 2.87
CA PHE A 127 -1.36 -5.86 1.96
C PHE A 127 -2.28 -6.90 1.30
N LEU A 128 -1.79 -8.11 1.01
CA LEU A 128 -2.63 -9.20 0.49
C LEU A 128 -3.60 -9.78 1.52
N GLN A 129 -3.30 -9.67 2.82
CA GLN A 129 -4.21 -10.11 3.89
C GLN A 129 -5.31 -9.08 4.18
N THR A 130 -5.23 -7.88 3.59
CA THR A 130 -6.29 -6.89 3.75
C THR A 130 -7.60 -7.39 3.13
N GLY A 131 -8.73 -6.90 3.65
CA GLY A 131 -10.06 -7.35 3.21
C GLY A 131 -10.26 -7.15 1.70
N ALA A 132 -11.08 -8.01 1.09
CA ALA A 132 -11.34 -8.00 -0.36
C ALA A 132 -11.81 -6.65 -0.90
N ASP A 133 -12.38 -5.79 -0.05
CA ASP A 133 -12.82 -4.44 -0.42
C ASP A 133 -11.66 -3.50 -0.79
N TYR A 134 -10.42 -3.83 -0.41
CA TYR A 134 -9.22 -3.02 -0.66
C TYR A 134 -8.32 -3.59 -1.76
N VAL A 135 -8.60 -4.78 -2.29
CA VAL A 135 -7.78 -5.44 -3.30
C VAL A 135 -8.50 -5.36 -4.64
N HIS A 136 -7.90 -4.65 -5.59
CA HIS A 136 -8.50 -4.37 -6.90
C HIS A 136 -7.65 -4.97 -8.01
N PHE A 137 -8.25 -5.75 -8.89
CA PHE A 137 -7.58 -6.28 -10.08
C PHE A 137 -7.86 -5.36 -11.27
N LEU A 138 -6.81 -4.85 -11.90
CA LEU A 138 -6.93 -4.01 -13.09
C LEU A 138 -6.65 -4.87 -14.33
N THR A 139 -7.63 -4.91 -15.24
CA THR A 139 -7.46 -5.61 -16.51
C THR A 139 -6.56 -4.77 -17.41
N GLU A 140 -5.31 -5.18 -17.58
CA GLU A 140 -4.43 -4.54 -18.55
C GLU A 140 -4.84 -4.95 -19.97
N GLN A 141 -4.84 -4.01 -20.92
CA GLN A 141 -4.97 -4.38 -22.33
C GLN A 141 -3.77 -5.26 -22.66
N GLN A 142 -4.00 -6.52 -23.04
CA GLN A 142 -2.94 -7.42 -23.48
C GLN A 142 -2.02 -6.70 -24.45
N ASP A 143 -0.70 -6.74 -24.17
CA ASP A 143 0.34 -6.32 -25.11
C ASP A 143 -0.01 -6.94 -26.47
N ARG A 144 -0.45 -6.11 -27.43
CA ARG A 144 -0.91 -6.58 -28.74
C ARG A 144 0.22 -7.12 -29.62
N ASP A 145 1.46 -7.08 -29.14
CA ASP A 145 2.62 -7.58 -29.83
C ASP A 145 3.48 -8.43 -28.87
N SER A 146 3.38 -9.75 -29.01
CA SER A 146 4.41 -10.73 -28.61
C SER A 146 4.73 -11.59 -29.81
#